data_AF-A0A1B7NF36-F1
#
_entry.id   AF-A0A1B7NF36-F1
#
_cell.length_a   1.000
_cell.length_b   1.000
_cell.length_c   1.000
_cell.angle_alpha   90.00
_cell.angle_beta   90.00
_cell.angle_gamma   90.00
#
_symmetry.space_group_name_H-M   'P 1'
#
loop_
_entity.id
_entity.type
_entity.pdbx_description
1 polymer ?
#
loop_
_entity_poly.entity_id
_entity_poly.type
_entity_poly.pdbx_seq_one_letter_code
_entity_poly.pdbx_strand_id
1 'polypeptide(L)'
;MDPSMLVTRSLLNQFQFEMEPRQSQPTDYGRFVVHILKRMTLESSAIDQTMLRRAIGLASTYLVTDTSTNSERGIQTWSTGFHRLVDVMVALHSRGELELETVNEASKACSECWSVAGTWRGMEECRQGVKEVAAKLKKLLDEPHRRTYKGCKVYTPNSS
;
A
#
# COMPACT_ATOMS: atom_id res chain seq x y z
N MET A 1 -40.40 -35.03 34.75
CA MET A 1 -39.18 -34.19 34.70
C MET A 1 -38.08 -35.07 34.14
N ASP A 2 -37.63 -34.78 32.93
CA ASP A 2 -36.74 -35.62 32.13
C ASP A 2 -35.27 -35.20 32.35
N PRO A 3 -34.34 -36.11 32.73
CA PRO A 3 -32.95 -35.76 33.05
C PRO A 3 -32.07 -35.45 31.83
N SER A 4 -32.58 -35.58 30.60
CA SER A 4 -31.81 -35.42 29.35
C SER A 4 -31.44 -33.97 29.00
N MET A 5 -31.97 -32.97 29.70
CA MET A 5 -31.77 -31.55 29.39
C MET A 5 -30.59 -30.89 30.13
N LEU A 6 -29.89 -31.62 31.01
CA LEU A 6 -28.78 -31.06 31.81
C LEU A 6 -27.38 -31.37 31.26
N VAL A 7 -27.24 -32.32 30.32
CA VAL A 7 -25.91 -32.71 29.79
C VAL A 7 -25.50 -31.88 28.57
N THR A 8 -26.43 -31.20 27.88
CA THR A 8 -26.12 -30.43 26.67
C THR A 8 -25.61 -29.01 26.93
N ARG A 9 -25.73 -28.47 28.15
CA ARG A 9 -25.18 -27.15 28.48
C ARG A 9 -23.69 -27.15 28.83
N SER A 10 -23.11 -28.31 29.19
CA SER A 10 -21.71 -28.37 29.65
C SER A 10 -20.68 -28.50 28.52
N LEU A 11 -21.07 -28.89 27.31
CA LEU A 11 -20.14 -29.10 26.19
C LEU A 11 -20.13 -27.96 25.16
N LEU A 12 -21.13 -27.09 25.17
CA LEU A 12 -21.15 -25.89 24.31
C LEU A 12 -20.23 -24.76 24.81
N ASN A 13 -19.87 -24.77 26.10
CA ASN A 13 -18.96 -23.77 26.68
C ASN A 13 -17.47 -24.05 26.42
N GLN A 14 -17.08 -25.18 25.82
CA GLN A 14 -15.67 -25.48 25.53
C GLN A 14 -15.18 -24.98 24.16
N PHE A 15 -16.08 -24.51 23.30
CA PHE A 15 -15.74 -23.98 21.96
C PHE A 15 -16.00 -22.48 21.81
N GLN A 16 -16.26 -21.77 22.91
CA GLN A 16 -16.15 -20.33 22.91
C GLN A 16 -14.66 -20.00 23.06
N PHE A 17 -13.91 -20.17 21.95
CA PHE A 17 -12.71 -19.38 21.75
C PHE A 17 -13.17 -17.92 21.82
N GLU A 18 -13.05 -17.31 23.00
CA GLU A 18 -12.93 -15.87 23.13
C GLU A 18 -11.67 -15.49 22.34
N MET A 19 -11.81 -15.35 21.01
CA MET A 19 -11.09 -14.32 20.31
C MET A 19 -11.61 -13.00 20.87
N GLU A 20 -11.16 -12.65 22.07
CA GLU A 20 -10.92 -11.25 22.39
C GLU A 20 -10.15 -10.71 21.19
N PRO A 21 -10.73 -9.81 20.38
CA PRO A 21 -9.96 -9.19 19.32
C PRO A 21 -8.83 -8.48 20.06
N ARG A 22 -7.61 -9.02 19.98
CA ARG A 22 -6.42 -8.26 20.34
C ARG A 22 -6.59 -6.95 19.60
N GLN A 23 -6.86 -5.87 20.33
CA GLN A 23 -6.99 -4.53 19.77
C GLN A 23 -5.60 -4.16 19.25
N SER A 24 -5.26 -4.70 18.09
CA SER A 24 -4.08 -4.32 17.33
C SER A 24 -4.26 -2.86 17.01
N GLN A 25 -3.30 -2.04 17.43
CA GLN A 25 -3.32 -0.61 17.11
C GLN A 25 -3.60 -0.43 15.60
N PRO A 26 -4.46 0.54 15.21
CA PRO A 26 -4.76 0.81 13.81
C PRO A 26 -3.47 0.99 13.01
N THR A 27 -3.43 0.46 11.78
CA THR A 27 -2.27 0.68 10.92
C THR A 27 -2.23 2.15 10.45
N ASP A 28 -1.01 2.63 10.19
CA ASP A 28 -0.76 3.98 9.68
C ASP A 28 0.39 3.91 8.67
N TYR A 29 0.04 3.81 7.40
CA TYR A 29 1.01 3.75 6.32
C TYR A 29 1.86 5.02 6.22
N GLY A 30 1.26 6.19 6.48
CA GLY A 30 1.95 7.47 6.43
C GLY A 30 3.08 7.54 7.45
N ARG A 31 2.84 7.06 8.67
CA ARG A 31 3.84 6.93 9.74
C ARG A 31 4.89 5.88 9.40
N PHE A 32 4.49 4.72 8.89
CA PHE A 32 5.41 3.68 8.43
C PHE A 32 6.38 4.21 7.36
N VAL A 33 5.86 4.91 6.34
CA VAL A 33 6.66 5.51 5.27
C VAL A 33 7.67 6.51 5.82
N VAL A 34 7.25 7.41 6.72
CA VAL A 34 8.19 8.37 7.35
C VAL A 34 9.30 7.66 8.10
N HIS A 35 8.97 6.59 8.84
CA HIS A 35 9.96 5.81 9.56
C HIS A 35 10.98 5.16 8.61
N ILE A 36 10.51 4.56 7.51
CA ILE A 36 11.36 3.92 6.51
C ILE A 36 12.25 4.95 5.79
N LEU A 37 11.69 6.09 5.37
CA LEU A 37 12.46 7.16 4.72
C LEU A 37 13.57 7.69 5.64
N LYS A 38 13.27 7.90 6.93
CA LYS A 38 14.28 8.29 7.91
C LYS A 38 15.42 7.27 8.00
N ARG A 39 15.11 5.98 8.01
CA ARG A 39 16.13 4.92 8.07
C ARG A 39 17.05 4.90 6.84
N MET A 40 16.50 5.07 5.64
CA MET A 40 17.29 5.14 4.39
C MET A 40 18.34 6.26 4.44
N THR A 41 17.98 7.40 5.02
CA THR A 41 18.85 8.59 5.05
C THR A 41 19.87 8.61 6.18
N LEU A 42 19.76 7.71 7.17
CA LEU A 42 20.69 7.65 8.31
C LEU A 42 21.92 6.80 8.04
N GLU A 43 21.77 5.76 7.21
CA GLU A 43 22.81 4.76 6.96
C GLU A 43 23.68 5.10 5.73
N SER A 44 23.22 6.00 4.86
CA SER A 44 23.91 6.40 3.64
C SER A 44 23.50 7.81 3.18
N SER A 45 24.38 8.48 2.44
CA SER A 45 24.06 9.73 1.74
C SER A 45 23.13 9.52 0.53
N ALA A 46 22.93 8.27 0.10
CA ALA A 46 22.04 7.89 -0.98
C ALA A 46 20.77 7.20 -0.46
N ILE A 47 19.65 7.38 -1.16
CA ILE A 47 18.41 6.69 -0.83
C ILE A 47 18.53 5.21 -1.21
N ASP A 48 18.33 4.31 -0.25
CA ASP A 48 18.21 2.88 -0.52
C ASP A 48 16.91 2.57 -1.28
N GLN A 49 17.05 2.36 -2.59
CA GLN A 49 15.92 2.06 -3.47
C GLN A 49 15.34 0.65 -3.25
N THR A 50 16.06 -0.27 -2.60
CA THR A 50 15.54 -1.59 -2.22
C THR A 50 14.52 -1.45 -1.10
N MET A 51 14.82 -0.66 -0.06
CA MET A 51 13.84 -0.34 0.96
C MET A 51 12.66 0.46 0.38
N LEU A 52 12.92 1.32 -0.62
CA LEU A 52 11.88 2.14 -1.27
C LEU A 52 10.89 1.25 -2.02
N ARG A 53 11.40 0.30 -2.82
CA ARG A 53 10.59 -0.72 -3.50
C ARG A 53 9.75 -1.53 -2.52
N ARG A 54 10.34 -1.98 -1.41
CA ARG A 54 9.59 -2.70 -0.36
C ARG A 54 8.46 -1.86 0.23
N ALA A 55 8.71 -0.58 0.52
CA ALA A 55 7.68 0.32 1.03
C ALA A 55 6.57 0.55 0.00
N ILE A 56 6.91 0.72 -1.28
CA ILE A 56 5.97 0.87 -2.40
C ILE A 56 5.11 -0.39 -2.57
N GLY A 57 5.74 -1.58 -2.61
CA GLY A 57 5.03 -2.86 -2.78
C GLY A 57 4.05 -3.17 -1.65
N LEU A 58 4.19 -2.54 -0.48
CA LEU A 58 3.25 -2.67 0.63
C LEU A 58 2.00 -1.76 0.48
N ALA A 59 1.96 -0.83 -0.47
CA ALA A 59 0.88 0.14 -0.60
C ALA A 59 -0.51 -0.50 -0.75
N SER A 60 -0.63 -1.59 -1.52
CA SER A 60 -1.91 -2.30 -1.72
C SER A 60 -2.37 -3.04 -0.47
N THR A 61 -1.43 -3.54 0.33
CA THR A 61 -1.74 -4.19 1.62
C THR A 61 -2.20 -3.16 2.63
N TYR A 62 -1.45 -2.06 2.78
CA TYR A 62 -1.82 -0.96 3.67
C TYR A 62 -3.11 -0.28 3.25
N LEU A 63 -3.44 -0.23 1.95
CA LEU A 63 -4.73 0.25 1.49
C LEU A 63 -5.88 -0.53 2.16
N VAL A 64 -5.79 -1.86 2.22
CA VAL A 64 -6.80 -2.70 2.88
C VAL A 64 -6.76 -2.54 4.40
N THR A 65 -5.57 -2.59 5.01
CA THR A 65 -5.47 -2.57 6.48
C THR A 65 -5.78 -1.21 7.06
N ASP A 66 -5.31 -0.11 6.46
CA ASP A 66 -5.61 1.24 6.96
C ASP A 66 -7.12 1.52 6.83
N THR A 67 -7.76 1.15 5.71
CA THR A 67 -9.21 1.37 5.56
C THR A 67 -10.08 0.47 6.44
N SER A 68 -9.64 -0.73 6.78
CA SER A 68 -10.41 -1.64 7.64
C SER A 68 -10.16 -1.44 9.14
N THR A 69 -8.97 -0.98 9.54
CA THR A 69 -8.59 -0.84 10.95
C THR A 69 -8.58 0.60 11.45
N ASN A 70 -8.57 1.58 10.56
CA ASN A 70 -8.55 3.01 10.86
C ASN A 70 -9.66 3.75 10.08
N SER A 71 -10.91 3.61 10.52
CA SER A 71 -12.07 4.17 9.81
C SER A 71 -12.07 5.70 9.72
N GLU A 72 -11.41 6.39 10.66
CA GLU A 72 -11.39 7.85 10.71
C GLU A 72 -10.32 8.44 9.77
N ARG A 73 -9.12 7.84 9.73
CA ARG A 73 -7.95 8.45 9.07
C ARG A 73 -7.22 7.52 8.10
N GLY A 74 -7.63 6.27 7.95
CA GLY A 74 -6.91 5.26 7.19
C GLY A 74 -6.69 5.62 5.72
N ILE A 75 -7.72 6.14 5.04
CA ILE A 75 -7.59 6.62 3.65
C ILE A 75 -6.56 7.77 3.57
N GLN A 76 -6.61 8.69 4.53
CA GLN A 76 -5.71 9.84 4.59
C GLN A 76 -4.26 9.42 4.84
N THR A 77 -4.01 8.52 5.80
CA THR A 77 -2.66 8.01 6.12
C THR A 77 -2.08 7.23 4.96
N TRP A 78 -2.89 6.36 4.35
CA TRP A 78 -2.52 5.62 3.15
C TRP A 78 -2.15 6.55 2.00
N SER A 79 -3.04 7.48 1.65
CA SER A 79 -2.83 8.42 0.53
C SER A 79 -1.57 9.27 0.76
N THR A 80 -1.38 9.78 1.98
CA THR A 80 -0.19 10.56 2.35
C THR A 80 1.08 9.74 2.20
N GLY A 81 1.09 8.49 2.68
CA GLY A 81 2.23 7.59 2.57
C GLY A 81 2.59 7.31 1.11
N PHE A 82 1.59 6.98 0.29
CA PHE A 82 1.84 6.62 -1.11
C PHE A 82 2.36 7.80 -1.94
N HIS A 83 1.77 8.99 -1.76
CA HIS A 83 2.24 10.22 -2.40
C HIS A 83 3.68 10.56 -2.03
N ARG A 84 4.07 10.42 -0.75
CA ARG A 84 5.44 10.69 -0.30
C ARG A 84 6.47 9.77 -0.96
N LEU A 85 6.16 8.48 -1.10
CA LEU A 85 7.07 7.55 -1.78
C LEU A 85 7.30 7.95 -3.24
N VAL A 86 6.24 8.37 -3.93
CA VAL A 86 6.33 8.80 -5.34
C VAL A 86 7.03 10.15 -5.46
N ASP A 87 6.87 11.07 -4.51
CA ASP A 87 7.62 12.33 -4.49
C ASP A 87 9.13 12.08 -4.31
N VAL A 88 9.53 11.07 -3.52
CA VAL A 88 10.93 10.62 -3.46
C VAL A 88 11.40 10.09 -4.80
N MET A 89 10.58 9.31 -5.51
CA MET A 89 10.93 8.85 -6.87
C MET A 89 11.12 10.00 -7.85
N VAL A 90 10.25 11.03 -7.80
CA VAL A 90 10.38 12.24 -8.63
C VAL A 90 11.72 12.93 -8.34
N ALA A 91 12.09 13.07 -7.06
CA ALA A 91 13.36 13.66 -6.67
C ALA A 91 14.58 12.82 -7.09
N LEU A 92 14.47 11.49 -7.09
CA LEU A 92 15.53 10.61 -7.62
C LEU A 92 15.62 10.72 -9.14
N HIS A 93 14.50 10.84 -9.84
CA HIS A 93 14.46 11.02 -11.29
C HIS A 93 15.15 12.32 -11.70
N SER A 94 14.85 13.44 -11.04
CA SER A 94 15.48 14.73 -11.35
C SER A 94 16.99 14.74 -11.12
N ARG A 95 17.51 13.84 -10.26
CA ARG A 95 18.94 13.63 -10.03
C ARG A 95 19.58 12.60 -10.97
N GLY A 96 18.79 11.96 -11.83
CA GLY A 96 19.26 10.86 -12.68
C GLY A 96 19.47 9.53 -11.94
N GLU A 97 19.20 9.48 -10.64
CA GLU A 97 19.48 8.36 -9.72
C GLU A 97 18.38 7.28 -9.72
N LEU A 98 17.16 7.60 -10.19
CA LEU A 98 16.04 6.66 -10.14
C LEU A 98 16.29 5.44 -11.04
N GLU A 99 16.16 4.26 -10.43
CA GLU A 99 16.31 2.92 -11.03
C GLU A 99 15.02 2.47 -11.74
N LEU A 100 15.17 1.68 -12.80
CA LEU A 100 14.05 1.12 -13.57
C LEU A 100 13.19 0.19 -12.71
N GLU A 101 13.82 -0.61 -11.86
CA GLU A 101 13.17 -1.56 -10.95
C GLU A 101 12.22 -0.83 -10.00
N THR A 102 12.60 0.37 -9.54
CA THR A 102 11.76 1.21 -8.69
C THR A 102 10.54 1.74 -9.44
N VAL A 103 10.72 2.13 -10.72
CA VAL A 103 9.59 2.53 -11.59
C VAL A 103 8.65 1.35 -11.82
N ASN A 104 9.18 0.16 -12.07
CA ASN A 104 8.38 -1.06 -12.28
C ASN A 104 7.56 -1.42 -11.04
N GLU A 105 8.17 -1.39 -9.85
CA GLU A 105 7.47 -1.68 -8.59
C GLU A 105 6.34 -0.67 -8.34
N ALA A 106 6.56 0.62 -8.62
CA ALA A 106 5.53 1.64 -8.49
C ALA A 106 4.37 1.46 -9.47
N SER A 107 4.67 1.14 -10.74
CA SER A 107 3.63 0.83 -11.74
C SER A 107 2.80 -0.38 -11.32
N LYS A 108 3.43 -1.43 -10.79
CA LYS A 108 2.76 -2.61 -10.26
C LYS A 108 1.88 -2.26 -9.05
N ALA A 109 2.43 -1.57 -8.05
CA ALA A 109 1.69 -1.16 -6.86
C ALA A 109 0.49 -0.27 -7.20
N CYS A 110 0.61 0.65 -8.17
CA CYS A 110 -0.51 1.42 -8.69
C CYS A 110 -1.63 0.53 -9.26
N SER A 111 -1.27 -0.48 -10.07
CA SER A 111 -2.25 -1.41 -10.64
C SER A 111 -2.96 -2.22 -9.56
N GLU A 112 -2.24 -2.70 -8.56
CA GLU A 112 -2.81 -3.45 -7.44
C GLU A 112 -3.74 -2.57 -6.60
N CYS A 113 -3.30 -1.36 -6.24
CA CYS A 113 -4.13 -0.40 -5.51
C CYS A 113 -5.39 -0.02 -6.29
N TRP A 114 -5.30 0.12 -7.61
CA TRP A 114 -6.45 0.38 -8.48
C TRP A 114 -7.48 -0.75 -8.41
N SER A 115 -7.03 -1.99 -8.52
CA SER A 115 -7.89 -3.17 -8.41
C SER A 115 -8.52 -3.29 -7.02
N VAL A 116 -7.73 -3.14 -5.95
CA VAL A 116 -8.21 -3.19 -4.56
C VAL A 116 -9.25 -2.11 -4.29
N ALA A 117 -8.95 -0.84 -4.59
CA ALA A 117 -9.89 0.27 -4.43
C ALA A 117 -11.14 0.13 -5.33
N GLY A 118 -11.09 -0.76 -6.32
CA GLY A 118 -12.22 -1.04 -7.18
C GLY A 118 -13.15 -2.16 -6.72
N THR A 119 -12.70 -3.00 -5.79
CA THR A 119 -13.46 -4.17 -5.32
C THR A 119 -14.44 -3.82 -4.21
N TRP A 120 -14.14 -2.81 -3.38
CA TRP A 120 -14.92 -2.46 -2.19
C TRP A 120 -15.66 -1.13 -2.36
N ARG A 121 -16.88 -1.03 -1.80
CA ARG A 121 -17.64 0.23 -1.76
C ARG A 121 -17.01 1.20 -0.74
N GLY A 122 -17.06 2.51 -1.00
CA GLY A 122 -16.54 3.52 -0.08
C GLY A 122 -15.03 3.79 -0.21
N MET A 123 -14.39 3.30 -1.29
CA MET A 123 -12.96 3.51 -1.59
C MET A 123 -12.73 4.45 -2.80
N GLU A 124 -13.70 5.28 -3.14
CA GLU A 124 -13.67 6.19 -4.28
C GLU A 124 -12.53 7.20 -4.15
N GLU A 125 -12.30 7.71 -2.93
CA GLU A 125 -11.17 8.59 -2.62
C GLU A 125 -9.82 7.89 -2.82
N CYS A 126 -9.73 6.60 -2.51
CA CYS A 126 -8.52 5.81 -2.77
C CYS A 126 -8.24 5.73 -4.28
N ARG A 127 -9.27 5.50 -5.11
CA ARG A 127 -9.10 5.52 -6.57
C ARG A 127 -8.60 6.86 -7.08
N GLN A 128 -9.09 7.96 -6.50
CA GLN A 128 -8.61 9.30 -6.85
C GLN A 128 -7.12 9.46 -6.49
N GLY A 129 -6.72 9.03 -5.29
CA GLY A 129 -5.31 9.01 -4.89
C GLY A 129 -4.42 8.15 -5.82
N VAL A 130 -4.89 6.96 -6.24
CA VAL A 130 -4.15 6.13 -7.22
C VAL A 130 -3.99 6.85 -8.56
N LYS A 131 -5.02 7.56 -9.07
CA LYS A 131 -4.91 8.33 -10.32
C LYS A 131 -3.87 9.43 -10.23
N GLU A 132 -3.83 10.16 -9.12
CA GLU A 132 -2.88 11.24 -8.90
C GLU A 132 -1.44 10.72 -8.88
N VAL A 133 -1.21 9.62 -8.17
CA VAL A 133 0.08 8.93 -8.17
C VAL A 133 0.45 8.43 -9.58
N ALA A 134 -0.48 7.76 -10.27
CA ALA A 134 -0.25 7.27 -11.63
C ALA A 134 0.07 8.41 -12.61
N ALA A 135 -0.56 9.58 -12.44
CA ALA A 135 -0.27 10.77 -13.24
C ALA A 135 1.14 11.30 -12.98
N LYS A 136 1.63 11.27 -11.73
CA LYS A 136 3.03 11.61 -11.41
C LYS A 136 4.00 10.60 -12.04
N LEU A 137 3.74 9.30 -11.90
CA LEU A 137 4.57 8.24 -12.49
C LEU A 137 4.63 8.35 -14.02
N LYS A 138 3.49 8.61 -14.68
CA LYS A 138 3.44 8.81 -16.14
C LYS A 138 4.37 9.93 -16.60
N LYS A 139 4.53 11.00 -15.81
CA LYS A 139 5.43 12.11 -16.14
C LYS A 139 6.92 11.71 -16.12
N LEU A 140 7.29 10.65 -15.43
CA LEU A 140 8.66 10.12 -15.38
C LEU A 140 9.04 9.32 -16.64
N LEU A 141 8.04 8.83 -17.38
CA LEU A 141 8.25 7.95 -18.53
C LEU A 141 8.64 8.72 -19.79
N ASP A 142 9.39 8.06 -20.67
CA ASP A 142 9.87 8.66 -21.91
C ASP A 142 8.70 9.01 -22.85
N GLU A 143 8.78 10.19 -23.47
CA GLU A 143 7.86 10.62 -24.53
C GLU A 143 8.16 9.94 -25.88
N PRO A 144 7.20 9.91 -26.83
CA PRO A 144 5.82 10.36 -26.69
C PRO A 144 4.85 9.29 -26.17
N HIS A 145 5.30 8.03 -26.08
CA HIS A 145 4.41 6.89 -25.85
C HIS A 145 4.20 6.59 -24.36
N ARG A 146 5.04 7.13 -23.45
CA ARG A 146 4.96 6.92 -22.00
C ARG A 146 4.90 5.43 -21.62
N ARG A 147 5.74 4.61 -22.26
CA ARG A 147 5.83 3.14 -22.05
C ARG A 147 7.23 2.65 -21.69
N THR A 148 8.23 3.51 -21.80
CA THR A 148 9.61 3.21 -21.44
C THR A 148 10.10 4.20 -20.40
N TYR A 149 11.15 3.80 -19.69
CA TYR A 149 11.90 4.64 -18.78
C TYR A 149 13.39 4.45 -19.09
N LYS A 150 14.07 5.53 -19.50
CA LYS A 150 15.47 5.47 -19.96
C LYS A 150 15.68 4.43 -21.07
N GLY A 151 14.70 4.33 -21.99
CA GLY A 151 14.74 3.39 -23.13
C GLY A 151 14.33 1.95 -22.81
N CYS A 152 14.17 1.59 -21.53
CA CYS A 152 13.75 0.25 -21.11
C CYS A 152 12.23 0.17 -20.92
N LYS A 153 11.60 -0.95 -21.31
CA LYS A 153 10.17 -1.15 -21.09
C LYS A 153 9.83 -1.16 -19.60
N VAL A 154 8.78 -0.43 -19.23
CA VAL A 154 8.23 -0.43 -17.88
C VAL A 154 7.13 -1.49 -17.77
N TYR A 155 6.94 -2.04 -16.58
CA TYR A 155 5.81 -2.90 -16.25
C TYR A 155 4.50 -2.22 -16.63
N THR A 156 3.71 -2.89 -17.46
CA THR A 156 2.34 -2.52 -17.78
C THR A 156 1.43 -3.68 -17.40
N PRO A 157 0.43 -3.48 -16.53
CA PRO A 157 -0.57 -4.51 -16.30
C PRO A 157 -1.30 -4.79 -17.62
N ASN A 158 -1.63 -6.06 -17.88
CA ASN A 158 -2.37 -6.42 -19.08
C ASN A 158 -3.74 -5.72 -19.05
N SER A 159 -3.99 -4.84 -20.02
CA SER A 159 -5.33 -4.33 -20.30
C SER A 159 -6.10 -5.43 -21.01
N SER A 160 -6.93 -6.16 -20.26
CA SER A 160 -7.99 -7.01 -20.84
C SER A 160 -9.04 -6.15 -21.52
#